data_AF-A0A349UIN7-F1
#
_entry.id   AF-A0A349UIN7-F1
#
_cell.length_a   1.000
_cell.length_b   1.000
_cell.length_c   1.000
_cell.angle_alpha   90.00
_cell.angle_beta   90.00
_cell.angle_gamma   90.00
#
_symmetry.space_group_name_H-M   'P 1'
#
loop_
_entity.id
_entity.type
_entity.pdbx_description
1 polymer ?
#
loop_
_entity_poly.entity_id
_entity_poly.type
_entity_poly.pdbx_seq_one_letter_code
_entity_poly.pdbx_strand_id
1 'polypeptide(L)'
;MTSGKLKHVTIVGVGLLGGSAALALKACHPGLHVAGVGRRRESLDAAAAAGTLDSAHLDAAEAVAHTDLVILATPVGAFERHLRAMAPHLPPGAMVTDVGSTKASVVRAAERVLG
;
A
#
# COMPACT_ATOMS: atom_id res chain seq x y z
N MET A 1 16.72 -15.93 4.53
CA MET A 1 16.20 -14.61 4.10
C MET A 1 16.16 -14.60 2.59
N THR A 2 15.00 -14.82 1.98
CA THR A 2 14.89 -14.77 0.52
C THR A 2 15.14 -13.34 0.06
N SER A 3 16.30 -13.14 -0.57
CA SER A 3 16.59 -11.98 -1.42
C SER A 3 15.67 -12.00 -2.64
N GLY A 4 14.37 -11.82 -2.40
CA GLY A 4 13.34 -11.75 -3.44
C GLY A 4 13.29 -10.34 -3.99
N LYS A 5 13.39 -10.21 -5.31
CA LYS A 5 13.16 -8.94 -6.00
C LYS A 5 11.72 -8.48 -5.71
N LEU A 6 11.55 -7.25 -5.24
CA LEU A 6 10.24 -6.61 -5.06
C LEU A 6 9.54 -6.52 -6.43
N LYS A 7 8.37 -7.14 -6.58
CA LYS A 7 7.62 -7.20 -7.85
C LYS A 7 6.28 -6.49 -7.75
N HIS A 8 5.62 -6.56 -6.59
CA HIS A 8 4.30 -5.98 -6.39
C HIS A 8 4.26 -5.13 -5.12
N VAL A 9 3.86 -3.87 -5.25
CA VAL A 9 3.65 -2.95 -4.13
C VAL A 9 2.22 -2.45 -4.12
N THR A 10 1.61 -2.45 -2.94
CA THR A 10 0.28 -1.86 -2.72
C THR A 10 0.40 -0.58 -1.92
N ILE A 11 -0.06 0.53 -2.49
CA ILE A 11 -0.11 1.85 -1.84
C ILE A 11 -1.54 2.12 -1.37
N VAL A 12 -1.75 2.12 -0.06
CA VAL A 12 -3.06 2.43 0.53
C VAL A 12 -3.14 3.93 0.81
N GLY A 13 -3.78 4.67 -0.10
CA GLY A 13 -3.86 6.13 -0.06
C GLY A 13 -2.95 6.80 -1.09
N VAL A 14 -3.46 6.99 -2.31
CA VAL A 14 -2.72 7.59 -3.43
C VAL A 14 -2.87 9.12 -3.44
N GLY A 15 -2.45 9.76 -2.35
CA GLY A 15 -2.32 11.21 -2.25
C GLY A 15 -0.90 11.67 -2.56
N LEU A 16 -0.47 12.80 -2.00
CA LEU A 16 0.90 13.30 -2.15
C LEU A 16 1.95 12.26 -1.73
N LEU A 17 1.91 11.78 -0.48
CA LEU A 17 2.92 10.84 0.04
C LEU A 17 2.88 9.49 -0.68
N GLY A 18 1.69 8.92 -0.84
CA GLY A 18 1.54 7.62 -1.52
C GLY A 18 1.92 7.66 -2.99
N GLY A 19 1.52 8.72 -3.71
CA GLY A 19 1.87 8.92 -5.11
C GLY A 19 3.37 9.18 -5.31
N SER A 20 3.99 10.01 -4.45
CA SER A 20 5.44 10.22 -4.49
C SER A 20 6.22 8.93 -4.21
N ALA A 21 5.78 8.12 -3.24
CA ALA A 21 6.40 6.83 -2.95
C ALA A 21 6.26 5.86 -4.14
N ALA A 22 5.09 5.78 -4.77
CA ALA A 22 4.84 4.97 -5.95
C ALA A 22 5.80 5.33 -7.09
N LEU A 23 5.92 6.62 -7.44
CA LEU A 23 6.80 7.08 -8.51
C LEU A 23 8.27 6.81 -8.20
N ALA A 24 8.71 7.05 -6.96
CA ALA A 24 10.07 6.76 -6.53
C ALA A 24 10.41 5.27 -6.62
N LEU A 25 9.49 4.40 -6.19
CA LEU A 25 9.65 2.95 -6.27
C LEU A 25 9.73 2.47 -7.72
N LYS A 26 8.88 2.98 -8.62
CA LYS A 26 8.96 2.65 -10.05
C LYS A 26 10.28 3.10 -10.68
N ALA A 27 10.81 4.25 -10.26
CA ALA A 27 12.10 4.74 -10.74
C ALA A 27 13.28 3.86 -10.27
N CYS A 28 13.25 3.37 -9.02
CA CYS A 28 14.29 2.50 -8.48
C CYS A 28 14.16 1.02 -8.89
N HIS A 29 12.96 0.58 -9.24
CA HIS A 29 12.65 -0.82 -9.53
C HIS A 29 11.93 -0.95 -10.89
N PRO A 30 12.67 -1.00 -12.01
CA PRO A 30 12.08 -1.24 -13.32
C PRO A 30 11.30 -2.57 -13.35
N GLY A 31 10.05 -2.51 -13.83
CA GLY A 31 9.12 -3.64 -13.89
C GLY A 31 8.35 -3.91 -12.59
N LEU A 32 8.45 -3.01 -11.60
CA LEU A 32 7.60 -3.05 -10.42
C LEU A 32 6.14 -2.73 -10.78
N HIS A 33 5.22 -3.58 -10.33
CA HIS A 33 3.78 -3.33 -10.40
C HIS A 33 3.32 -2.59 -9.15
N VAL A 34 2.70 -1.42 -9.34
CA VAL A 34 2.14 -0.64 -8.24
C VAL A 34 0.61 -0.66 -8.29
N ALA A 35 0.01 -1.26 -7.26
CA ALA A 35 -1.42 -1.21 -7.00
C ALA A 35 -1.75 -0.03 -6.07
N GLY A 36 -2.70 0.81 -6.46
CA GLY A 36 -3.16 1.93 -5.63
C GLY A 36 -4.55 1.67 -5.06
N VAL A 37 -4.74 1.92 -3.77
CA VAL A 37 -6.04 1.84 -3.09
C VAL A 37 -6.52 3.23 -2.71
N GLY A 38 -7.77 3.53 -3.01
CA GLY A 38 -8.38 4.83 -2.72
C GLY A 38 -9.89 4.76 -2.63
N ARG A 39 -10.52 5.86 -2.22
CA ARG A 39 -11.99 5.94 -2.03
C ARG A 39 -12.76 6.40 -3.27
N ARG A 40 -12.07 7.05 -4.21
CA ARG A 40 -12.69 7.68 -5.39
C ARG A 40 -12.03 7.12 -6.63
N ARG A 41 -12.82 6.47 -7.49
CA ARG A 41 -12.37 5.91 -8.76
C ARG A 41 -11.69 6.96 -9.63
N GLU A 42 -12.31 8.13 -9.78
CA GLU A 42 -11.77 9.27 -10.53
C GLU A 42 -10.33 9.66 -10.13
N SER A 43 -10.04 9.74 -8.81
CA SER A 43 -8.70 10.09 -8.33
C SER A 43 -7.66 8.99 -8.65
N LEU A 44 -8.08 7.73 -8.62
CA LEU A 44 -7.21 6.60 -8.95
C LEU A 44 -6.94 6.52 -10.45
N ASP A 45 -7.95 6.76 -11.27
CA ASP A 45 -7.82 6.75 -12.73
C ASP A 45 -6.89 7.88 -13.19
N ALA A 46 -6.99 9.06 -12.57
CA ALA A 46 -6.04 10.15 -12.81
C ALA A 46 -4.60 9.76 -12.44
N ALA A 47 -4.40 9.08 -11.30
CA ALA A 47 -3.08 8.61 -10.88
C ALA A 47 -2.52 7.52 -11.82
N ALA A 48 -3.36 6.60 -12.30
CA ALA A 48 -2.99 5.60 -13.29
C ALA A 48 -2.61 6.24 -14.64
N ALA A 49 -3.39 7.20 -15.11
CA ALA A 49 -3.10 7.95 -16.33
C ALA A 49 -1.78 8.74 -16.24
N ALA A 50 -1.42 9.21 -15.04
CA ALA A 50 -0.13 9.84 -14.76
C ALA A 50 1.03 8.83 -14.59
N GLY A 51 0.80 7.54 -14.81
CA GLY A 51 1.81 6.47 -14.68
C GLY A 51 2.18 6.12 -13.23
N THR A 52 1.50 6.70 -12.24
CA THR A 52 1.77 6.46 -10.81
C THR A 52 1.37 5.04 -10.41
N LEU A 53 0.29 4.51 -10.99
CA LEU A 53 -0.27 3.21 -10.67
C LEU A 53 -0.36 2.33 -11.92
N ASP A 54 -0.19 1.03 -11.73
CA ASP A 54 -0.43 0.00 -12.76
C ASP A 54 -1.80 -0.67 -12.56
N SER A 55 -2.39 -0.57 -11.35
CA SER A 55 -3.76 -1.00 -11.09
C SER A 55 -4.41 -0.15 -9.99
N ALA A 56 -5.73 0.04 -10.08
CA ALA A 56 -6.51 0.92 -9.21
C ALA A 56 -7.65 0.15 -8.53
N HIS A 57 -7.67 0.17 -7.20
CA HIS A 57 -8.57 -0.62 -6.38
C HIS A 57 -9.35 0.26 -5.39
N LEU A 58 -10.62 -0.06 -5.18
CA LEU A 58 -11.44 0.58 -4.14
C LEU A 58 -11.40 -0.18 -2.82
N ASP A 59 -11.05 -1.47 -2.88
CA ASP A 59 -10.87 -2.34 -1.72
C ASP A 59 -9.39 -2.68 -1.51
N ALA A 60 -8.94 -2.61 -0.27
CA ALA A 60 -7.60 -3.01 0.11
C ALA A 60 -7.42 -4.53 0.03
N ALA A 61 -8.47 -5.33 0.31
CA ALA A 61 -8.40 -6.79 0.28
C ALA A 61 -8.03 -7.31 -1.12
N GLU A 62 -8.64 -6.76 -2.17
CA GLU A 62 -8.35 -7.09 -3.57
C GLU A 62 -6.90 -6.73 -3.96
N ALA A 63 -6.44 -5.57 -3.50
CA ALA A 63 -5.15 -5.03 -3.90
C ALA A 63 -3.95 -5.73 -3.24
N VAL A 64 -4.12 -6.44 -2.12
CA VAL A 64 -3.00 -7.05 -1.39
C VAL A 64 -2.74 -8.52 -1.73
N ALA A 65 -3.63 -9.20 -2.46
CA ALA A 65 -3.58 -10.65 -2.68
C ALA A 65 -2.26 -11.18 -3.29
N HIS A 66 -1.50 -10.33 -3.98
CA HIS A 66 -0.20 -10.65 -4.58
C HIS A 66 0.91 -9.67 -4.19
N THR A 67 0.73 -8.94 -3.09
CA THR A 67 1.65 -7.86 -2.71
C THR A 67 2.87 -8.39 -1.96
N ASP A 68 4.05 -7.87 -2.30
CA ASP A 68 5.27 -8.09 -1.53
C ASP A 68 5.42 -7.04 -0.42
N LEU A 69 4.87 -5.83 -0.65
CA LEU A 69 4.97 -4.68 0.25
C LEU A 69 3.70 -3.85 0.22
N VAL A 70 3.14 -3.55 1.39
CA VAL A 70 2.10 -2.55 1.58
C VAL A 70 2.66 -1.28 2.20
N ILE A 71 2.32 -0.12 1.64
CA ILE A 71 2.60 1.20 2.22
C ILE A 71 1.28 1.88 2.59
N LEU A 72 1.08 2.12 3.88
CA LEU A 72 -0.06 2.87 4.42
C LEU A 72 0.22 4.38 4.35
N ALA A 73 -0.54 5.08 3.49
CA ALA A 73 -0.41 6.51 3.20
C ALA A 73 -1.75 7.28 3.29
N THR A 74 -2.76 6.70 3.95
CA THR A 74 -3.98 7.42 4.38
C THR A 74 -3.75 8.21 5.69
N PRO A 75 -4.71 9.02 6.15
CA PRO A 75 -4.62 9.58 7.51
C PRO A 75 -4.51 8.48 8.56
N VAL A 76 -3.65 8.67 9.57
CA VAL A 76 -3.30 7.63 10.57
C VAL A 76 -4.52 6.98 11.23
N GLY A 77 -5.59 7.74 11.50
CA GLY A 77 -6.82 7.21 12.09
C GLY A 77 -7.55 6.15 11.23
N ALA A 78 -7.17 5.98 9.96
CA ALA A 78 -7.71 4.97 9.07
C ALA A 78 -6.88 3.66 9.04
N PHE A 79 -5.66 3.65 9.57
CA PHE A 79 -4.74 2.52 9.39
C PHE A 79 -5.26 1.22 9.97
N GLU A 80 -5.81 1.22 11.18
CA GLU A 80 -6.34 -0.01 11.80
C GLU A 80 -7.46 -0.63 10.95
N ARG A 81 -8.33 0.18 10.35
CA ARG A 81 -9.38 -0.31 9.44
C ARG A 81 -8.77 -0.96 8.20
N HIS A 82 -7.77 -0.33 7.61
CA HIS A 82 -7.09 -0.89 6.44
C HIS A 82 -6.35 -2.18 6.78
N LEU A 83 -5.63 -2.21 7.91
CA LEU A 83 -4.95 -3.40 8.44
C LEU A 83 -5.93 -4.55 8.62
N ARG A 84 -7.09 -4.32 9.25
CA ARG A 84 -8.11 -5.35 9.46
C ARG A 84 -8.67 -5.90 8.15
N ALA A 85 -8.90 -5.01 7.17
CA ALA A 85 -9.41 -5.41 5.86
C ALA A 85 -8.38 -6.23 5.07
N MET A 86 -7.09 -5.90 5.15
CA MET A 86 -6.05 -6.58 4.37
C MET A 86 -5.47 -7.82 5.05
N ALA A 87 -5.47 -7.90 6.38
CA ALA A 87 -4.79 -8.95 7.13
C ALA A 87 -5.14 -10.39 6.68
N PRO A 88 -6.40 -10.75 6.39
CA PRO A 88 -6.74 -12.10 5.91
C PRO A 88 -6.24 -12.42 4.50
N HIS A 89 -5.84 -11.41 3.74
CA HIS A 89 -5.50 -11.49 2.32
C HIS A 89 -4.02 -11.25 2.05
N LEU A 90 -3.23 -10.94 3.08
CA LEU A 90 -1.79 -10.71 2.95
C LEU A 90 -1.08 -12.03 2.62
N PRO A 91 -0.25 -12.06 1.56
CA PRO A 91 0.60 -13.21 1.29
C PRO A 91 1.58 -13.49 2.43
N PRO A 92 1.94 -14.75 2.67
CA PRO A 92 3.03 -15.08 3.59
C PRO A 92 4.31 -14.33 3.21
N GLY A 93 4.89 -13.62 4.19
CA GLY A 93 6.11 -12.83 4.00
C GLY A 93 5.92 -11.44 3.40
N ALA A 94 4.68 -11.01 3.13
CA ALA A 94 4.40 -9.63 2.74
C ALA A 94 4.79 -8.65 3.86
N MET A 95 5.49 -7.59 3.49
CA MET A 95 5.88 -6.53 4.42
C MET A 95 4.80 -5.45 4.49
N VAL A 96 4.61 -4.86 5.67
CA VAL A 96 3.71 -3.71 5.85
C VAL A 96 4.46 -2.58 6.52
N THR A 97 4.38 -1.38 5.94
CA THR A 97 4.98 -0.16 6.49
C THR A 97 4.03 1.04 6.31
N ASP A 98 4.40 2.18 6.87
CA ASP A 98 3.55 3.38 6.87
C ASP A 98 4.36 4.68 6.74
N VAL A 99 3.65 5.76 6.38
CA VAL A 99 4.19 7.13 6.37
C VAL A 99 3.53 8.04 7.41
N GLY A 100 2.85 7.47 8.40
CA GLY A 100 2.16 8.20 9.46
C GLY A 100 3.10 9.07 10.30
N SER A 101 2.62 10.23 10.74
CA SER A 101 3.40 11.16 11.57
C SER A 101 3.50 10.75 13.03
N THR A 102 2.65 9.81 13.48
CA THR A 102 2.67 9.25 14.84
C THR A 102 3.00 7.76 14.75
N LYS A 103 3.99 7.27 15.52
CA LYS A 103 4.46 5.88 15.41
C LYS A 103 3.91 4.95 16.47
N ALA A 104 3.83 5.40 17.72
CA ALA A 104 3.38 4.55 18.81
C ALA A 104 1.93 4.05 18.61
N SER A 105 1.04 4.90 18.08
CA SER A 105 -0.34 4.52 17.73
C SER A 105 -0.38 3.51 16.57
N VAL A 106 0.47 3.70 15.56
CA VAL A 106 0.54 2.85 14.38
C VAL A 106 1.06 1.47 14.73
N VAL A 107 2.18 1.39 15.45
CA VAL A 107 2.77 0.12 15.90
C VAL A 107 1.76 -0.67 16.73
N ARG A 108 1.10 -0.04 17.72
CA ARG A 108 0.04 -0.68 18.51
C ARG A 108 -1.16 -1.16 17.69
N ALA A 109 -1.49 -0.49 16.60
CA ALA A 109 -2.54 -0.94 15.69
C ALA A 109 -2.09 -2.14 14.86
N ALA A 110 -0.85 -2.12 14.38
CA ALA A 110 -0.25 -3.24 13.65
C ALA A 110 -0.15 -4.50 14.54
N GLU A 111 0.43 -4.41 15.74
CA GLU A 111 0.54 -5.52 16.69
C GLU A 111 -0.83 -6.14 17.03
N ARG A 112 -1.86 -5.31 17.23
CA ARG A 112 -3.23 -5.80 17.53
C ARG A 112 -3.88 -6.56 16.37
N VAL A 113 -3.46 -6.33 15.13
CA VAL A 113 -4.14 -6.84 13.94
C VAL A 113 -3.32 -7.91 13.22
N LEU A 114 -2.00 -7.76 13.16
CA LEU A 114 -1.08 -8.62 12.43
C LEU A 114 -0.35 -9.62 13.35
N GLY A 115 -0.37 -9.42 14.67
CA GLY A 115 0.43 -10.18 15.63
C GLY A 115 1.87 -9.68 15.72
#